data_AF-E3ZQY5-F1
#
_entry.id   AF-E3ZQY5-F1
#
_cell.length_a   1.000
_cell.length_b   1.000
_cell.length_c   1.000
_cell.angle_alpha   90.00
_cell.angle_beta   90.00
_cell.angle_gamma   90.00
#
_symmetry.space_group_name_H-M   'P 1'
#
loop_
_entity.id
_entity.type
_entity.pdbx_description
1 polymer ?
#
loop_
_entity_poly.entity_id
_entity_poly.type
_entity_poly.pdbx_seq_one_letter_code
_entity_poly.pdbx_strand_id
1 'polypeptide(L)'
;MFEVTAIDERIMDRDIYLMNVVTEKEEECFDNSIGYSDDNNFMFMKIGSKYECKILLIGDQAKEENKEACKLFFTEEGLIKIGKCQFLKVYLGNEEYYILADEILFNDEDKYILFDFFRKDLLEVDGHISPMYI
;
A
#
# COMPACT_ATOMS: atom_id res chain seq x y z
N MET A 1 9.87 -7.46 -1.72
CA MET A 1 10.95 -6.78 -0.97
C MET A 1 11.29 -5.42 -1.58
N PHE A 2 11.54 -4.43 -0.72
CA PHE A 2 11.88 -3.06 -1.07
C PHE A 2 13.11 -2.60 -0.27
N GLU A 3 13.98 -1.82 -0.89
CA GLU A 3 15.08 -1.11 -0.21
C GLU A 3 14.64 0.32 0.15
N VAL A 4 14.90 0.76 1.38
CA VAL A 4 14.64 2.15 1.78
C VAL A 4 15.72 3.05 1.21
N THR A 5 15.37 3.95 0.32
CA THR A 5 16.33 4.86 -0.35
C THR A 5 16.41 6.21 0.34
N ALA A 6 15.31 6.69 0.91
CA ALA A 6 15.26 7.93 1.69
C ALA A 6 14.09 7.91 2.69
N ILE A 7 14.18 8.79 3.69
CA ILE A 7 13.15 9.04 4.70
C ILE A 7 13.05 10.56 4.87
N ASP A 8 11.87 11.13 4.64
CA ASP A 8 11.54 12.52 5.00
C ASP A 8 10.67 12.52 6.25
N GLU A 9 11.24 12.89 7.39
CA GLU A 9 10.61 12.75 8.70
C GLU A 9 9.98 14.06 9.18
N ARG A 10 8.72 14.01 9.61
CA ARG A 10 7.98 15.11 10.26
C ARG A 10 7.66 14.72 11.69
N ILE A 11 6.91 15.58 12.39
CA ILE A 11 6.65 15.40 13.84
C ILE A 11 5.82 14.14 14.12
N MET A 12 4.81 13.85 13.29
CA MET A 12 3.82 12.78 13.53
C MET A 12 3.72 11.76 12.39
N ASP A 13 4.37 12.04 11.27
CA ASP A 13 4.33 11.25 10.04
C ASP A 13 5.61 11.44 9.24
N ARG A 14 5.82 10.57 8.25
CA ARG A 14 7.02 10.54 7.42
C ARG A 14 6.67 10.04 6.03
N ASP A 15 7.45 10.43 5.04
CA ASP A 15 7.46 9.77 3.74
C ASP A 15 8.68 8.85 3.64
N ILE A 16 8.41 7.59 3.28
CA ILE A 16 9.41 6.54 3.10
C ILE A 16 9.54 6.29 1.60
N TYR A 17 10.73 6.53 1.07
CA TYR A 17 11.05 6.25 -0.32
C TYR A 17 11.61 4.84 -0.42
N LEU A 18 10.99 4.02 -1.26
CA LEU A 18 11.24 2.59 -1.40
C LEU A 18 11.60 2.28 -2.85
N MET A 19 12.64 1.46 -3.05
CA MET A 19 12.98 0.89 -4.35
C MET A 19 12.58 -0.58 -4.36
N ASN A 20 11.67 -0.99 -5.25
CA ASN A 20 11.37 -2.39 -5.47
C ASN A 20 12.64 -3.09 -6.00
N VAL A 21 13.14 -4.10 -5.30
CA VAL A 21 14.42 -4.74 -5.64
C VAL A 21 14.36 -5.60 -6.91
N VAL A 22 13.16 -5.90 -7.41
CA VAL A 22 12.94 -6.71 -8.61
C VAL A 22 12.67 -5.83 -9.83
N THR A 23 11.82 -4.83 -9.68
CA THR A 23 11.37 -3.99 -10.80
C THR A 23 12.11 -2.66 -10.91
N GLU A 24 12.94 -2.34 -9.91
CA GLU A 24 13.66 -1.06 -9.78
C GLU A 24 12.72 0.16 -9.76
N LYS A 25 11.45 -0.07 -9.43
CA LYS A 25 10.47 1.01 -9.33
C LYS A 25 10.62 1.71 -7.97
N GLU A 26 10.67 3.03 -8.02
CA GLU A 26 10.60 3.88 -6.85
C GLU A 26 9.14 4.11 -6.42
N GLU A 27 8.90 3.97 -5.13
CA GLU A 27 7.63 4.19 -4.47
C GLU A 27 7.82 5.22 -3.35
N GLU A 28 6.93 6.20 -3.27
CA GLU A 28 6.81 7.11 -2.15
C GLU A 28 5.63 6.64 -1.29
N CYS A 29 5.89 6.24 -0.05
CA CYS A 29 4.90 5.70 0.86
C CYS A 29 4.80 6.53 2.14
N PHE A 30 3.59 6.96 2.46
CA PHE A 30 3.29 7.68 3.68
C PHE A 30 3.27 6.72 4.89
N ASP A 31 3.95 7.12 5.96
CA ASP A 31 4.01 6.45 7.26
C ASP A 31 3.47 7.40 8.33
N ASN A 32 2.23 7.18 8.77
CA ASN A 32 1.64 7.86 9.92
C ASN A 32 1.57 6.98 11.17
N SER A 33 2.26 5.83 11.19
CA SER A 33 2.13 4.86 12.28
C SER A 33 2.54 5.44 13.65
N ILE A 34 3.49 6.39 13.65
CA ILE A 34 3.93 7.15 14.83
C ILE A 34 2.77 7.90 15.47
N GLY A 35 1.85 8.44 14.68
CA GLY A 35 0.69 9.18 15.18
C GLY A 35 -0.36 8.32 15.89
N TYR A 36 -0.29 7.00 15.78
CA TYR A 36 -1.27 6.07 16.35
C TYR A 36 -0.72 5.20 17.48
N SER A 37 0.59 4.96 17.53
CA SER A 37 1.20 4.09 18.54
C SER A 37 2.69 4.36 18.75
N ASP A 38 3.10 4.39 20.02
CA ASP A 38 4.50 4.55 20.42
C ASP A 38 5.33 3.27 20.20
N ASP A 39 4.70 2.09 20.26
CA ASP A 39 5.35 0.77 20.30
C ASP A 39 5.08 -0.11 19.08
N ASN A 40 3.99 0.13 18.36
CA ASN A 40 3.62 -0.55 17.12
C ASN A 40 3.62 0.45 15.95
N ASN A 41 4.82 0.82 15.52
CA ASN A 41 5.06 1.73 14.40
C ASN A 41 6.24 1.25 13.54
N PHE A 42 6.49 1.95 12.43
CA PHE A 42 7.55 1.62 11.46
C PHE A 42 8.86 2.37 11.69
N MET A 43 9.13 2.89 12.90
CA MET A 43 10.38 3.59 13.23
C MET A 43 11.63 2.72 13.11
N PHE A 44 11.48 1.39 13.05
CA PHE A 44 12.60 0.47 12.86
C PHE A 44 13.16 0.46 11.43
N MET A 45 12.45 1.04 10.45
CA MET A 45 12.91 1.13 9.07
C MET A 45 14.13 2.04 8.94
N LYS A 46 15.14 1.62 8.16
CA LYS A 46 16.41 2.36 8.00
C LYS A 46 16.81 2.44 6.53
N ILE A 47 17.33 3.61 6.13
CA ILE A 47 17.93 3.83 4.81
C ILE A 47 18.99 2.76 4.52
N GLY A 48 18.97 2.20 3.30
CA GLY A 48 19.84 1.12 2.82
C GLY A 48 19.45 -0.28 3.31
N SER A 49 18.43 -0.42 4.17
CA SER A 49 17.90 -1.71 4.60
C SER A 49 16.75 -2.16 3.71
N LYS A 50 16.50 -3.47 3.69
CA LYS A 50 15.49 -4.10 2.84
C LYS A 50 14.40 -4.75 3.68
N TYR A 51 13.16 -4.60 3.25
CA TYR A 51 11.97 -5.05 3.97
C TYR A 51 10.94 -5.66 3.01
N GLU A 52 10.15 -6.61 3.48
CA GLU A 52 8.92 -7.02 2.82
C GLU A 52 7.82 -6.03 3.16
N CYS A 53 7.50 -5.15 2.21
CA CYS A 53 6.46 -4.14 2.37
C CYS A 53 5.19 -4.53 1.62
N LYS A 54 4.04 -4.31 2.24
CA LYS A 54 2.74 -4.21 1.57
C LYS A 54 2.36 -2.74 1.50
N ILE A 55 1.99 -2.27 0.31
CA ILE A 55 1.65 -0.87 0.05
C ILE A 55 0.15 -0.75 -0.20
N LEU A 56 -0.51 0.10 0.58
CA LEU A 56 -1.93 0.43 0.45
C LEU A 56 -2.11 1.62 -0.48
N LEU A 57 -3.03 1.53 -1.44
CA LEU A 57 -3.47 2.66 -2.23
C LEU A 57 -4.63 3.37 -1.52
N ILE A 58 -4.49 4.68 -1.32
CA ILE A 58 -5.53 5.55 -0.79
C ILE A 58 -6.15 6.32 -1.95
N GLY A 59 -7.46 6.17 -2.13
CA GLY A 59 -8.17 6.66 -3.29
C GLY A 59 -9.60 6.18 -3.36
N ASP A 60 -10.22 6.42 -4.51
CA ASP A 60 -11.62 6.10 -4.78
C ASP A 60 -11.76 5.24 -6.03
N GLN A 61 -12.80 4.40 -6.03
CA GLN A 61 -13.17 3.65 -7.23
C GLN A 61 -13.79 4.59 -8.28
N ALA A 62 -13.21 4.62 -9.48
CA ALA A 62 -13.74 5.37 -10.59
C ALA A 62 -14.83 4.58 -11.32
N LYS A 63 -15.93 5.24 -11.69
CA LYS A 63 -17.04 4.61 -12.44
C LYS A 63 -16.75 4.46 -13.93
N GLU A 64 -15.90 5.32 -14.46
CA GLU A 64 -15.57 5.41 -15.88
C GLU A 64 -14.08 5.65 -16.04
N GLU A 65 -13.54 5.28 -17.20
CA GLU A 65 -12.14 5.57 -17.53
C GLU A 65 -11.95 7.10 -17.58
N ASN A 66 -11.04 7.59 -16.75
CA ASN A 66 -10.60 8.97 -16.78
C ASN A 66 -9.06 9.00 -16.83
N LYS A 67 -8.46 10.18 -16.94
CA LYS A 67 -6.99 10.31 -17.08
C LYS A 67 -6.21 9.98 -15.81
N GLU A 68 -6.88 9.96 -14.66
CA GLU A 68 -6.30 9.83 -13.33
C GLU A 68 -6.45 8.37 -12.81
N ALA A 69 -7.54 7.71 -13.20
CA ALA A 69 -7.84 6.34 -12.82
C ALA A 69 -6.96 5.30 -13.52
N CYS A 70 -6.40 4.41 -12.72
CA CYS A 70 -5.62 3.27 -13.18
C CYS A 70 -6.49 2.01 -13.28
N LYS A 71 -6.18 1.14 -14.25
CA LYS A 71 -6.71 -0.23 -14.28
C LYS A 71 -5.90 -1.11 -13.33
N LEU A 72 -6.51 -1.51 -12.23
CA LEU A 72 -5.91 -2.38 -11.23
C LEU A 72 -6.48 -3.78 -11.37
N PHE A 73 -5.63 -4.73 -11.75
CA PHE A 73 -6.04 -6.10 -12.04
C PHE A 73 -6.09 -6.93 -10.76
N PHE A 74 -7.12 -7.74 -10.59
CA PHE A 74 -7.22 -8.61 -9.43
C PHE A 74 -6.21 -9.75 -9.47
N THR A 75 -5.76 -10.16 -8.29
CA THR A 75 -5.01 -11.41 -8.12
C THR A 75 -5.94 -12.60 -7.95
N GLU A 76 -5.45 -13.83 -8.18
CA GLU A 76 -6.22 -15.05 -7.95
C GLU A 76 -6.64 -15.21 -6.47
N GLU A 77 -5.86 -14.66 -5.54
CA GLU A 77 -6.16 -14.66 -4.11
C GLU A 77 -7.28 -13.65 -3.75
N GLY A 78 -7.47 -12.61 -4.57
CA GLY A 78 -8.56 -11.63 -4.49
C GLY A 78 -8.59 -10.81 -3.20
N LEU A 79 -9.20 -11.37 -2.16
CA LEU A 79 -9.38 -10.77 -0.84
C LEU A 79 -8.43 -11.40 0.18
N ILE A 80 -7.70 -10.54 0.90
CA ILE A 80 -6.75 -10.96 1.92
C ILE A 80 -7.05 -10.23 3.22
N LYS A 81 -7.07 -10.98 4.32
CA LYS A 81 -7.17 -10.41 5.66
C LYS A 81 -5.81 -9.92 6.13
N ILE A 82 -5.70 -8.64 6.47
CA ILE A 82 -4.54 -8.04 7.13
C ILE A 82 -5.05 -7.34 8.39
N GLY A 83 -4.58 -7.80 9.55
CA GLY A 83 -5.08 -7.35 10.84
C GLY A 83 -6.58 -7.65 10.99
N LYS A 84 -7.38 -6.63 11.30
CA LYS A 84 -8.84 -6.75 11.43
C LYS A 84 -9.61 -6.47 10.13
N CYS A 85 -8.94 -5.99 9.08
CA CYS A 85 -9.56 -5.53 7.84
C CYS A 85 -9.38 -6.52 6.68
N GLN A 86 -10.24 -6.42 5.67
CA GLN A 86 -10.12 -7.12 4.39
C GLN A 86 -9.56 -6.16 3.35
N PHE A 87 -8.60 -6.65 2.55
CA PHE A 87 -7.99 -5.88 1.48
C PHE A 87 -8.09 -6.64 0.16
N LEU A 88 -8.35 -5.90 -0.91
CA LEU A 88 -8.18 -6.37 -2.27
C LEU A 88 -6.71 -6.32 -2.64
N LYS A 89 -6.15 -7.45 -3.04
CA LYS A 89 -4.81 -7.54 -3.60
C LYS A 89 -4.89 -7.35 -5.12
N VAL A 90 -4.16 -6.37 -5.64
CA VAL A 90 -4.24 -5.94 -7.03
C VAL A 90 -2.87 -5.70 -7.66
N TYR A 91 -2.80 -5.75 -8.99
CA TYR A 91 -1.61 -5.42 -9.78
C TYR A 91 -1.82 -4.17 -10.62
N LEU A 92 -0.79 -3.31 -10.65
CA LEU A 92 -0.63 -2.24 -11.64
C LEU A 92 0.69 -2.48 -12.39
N GLY A 93 0.59 -3.01 -13.60
CA GLY A 93 1.76 -3.52 -14.31
C GLY A 93 2.34 -4.73 -13.56
N ASN A 94 3.61 -4.65 -13.17
CA ASN A 94 4.31 -5.70 -12.42
C ASN A 94 4.34 -5.46 -10.90
N GLU A 95 3.65 -4.42 -10.44
CA GLU A 95 3.67 -4.00 -9.04
C GLU A 95 2.42 -4.44 -8.31
N GLU A 96 2.61 -4.95 -7.09
CA GLU A 96 1.56 -5.44 -6.21
C GLU A 96 1.16 -4.36 -5.22
N TYR A 97 -0.15 -4.15 -5.06
CA TYR A 97 -0.72 -3.21 -4.09
C TYR A 97 -1.96 -3.77 -3.42
N TYR A 98 -2.42 -3.03 -2.41
CA TYR A 98 -3.60 -3.35 -1.62
C TYR A 98 -4.58 -2.18 -1.62
N ILE A 99 -5.88 -2.49 -1.57
CA ILE A 99 -6.96 -1.51 -1.39
C ILE A 99 -7.89 -2.03 -0.30
N LEU A 100 -8.37 -1.16 0.59
CA LEU A 100 -9.35 -1.55 1.61
C LEU A 100 -10.65 -2.01 0.94
N ALA A 101 -11.10 -3.23 1.22
CA ALA A 101 -12.19 -3.86 0.46
C ALA A 101 -13.58 -3.30 0.81
N ASP A 102 -13.76 -2.73 2.00
CA ASP A 102 -15.07 -2.32 2.54
C ASP A 102 -15.81 -1.31 1.66
N GLU A 103 -15.09 -0.55 0.84
CA GLU A 103 -15.64 0.54 0.00
C GLU A 103 -15.60 0.24 -1.50
N ILE A 104 -15.16 -0.96 -1.91
CA ILE A 104 -14.97 -1.30 -3.32
C ILE A 104 -16.09 -2.22 -3.82
N LEU A 105 -16.71 -1.84 -4.94
CA LEU A 105 -17.73 -2.63 -5.60
C LEU A 105 -17.10 -3.42 -6.75
N PHE A 106 -17.08 -4.76 -6.63
CA PHE A 106 -16.62 -5.65 -7.68
C PHE A 106 -17.39 -6.98 -7.62
N ASN A 107 -17.43 -7.69 -8.74
CA ASN A 107 -17.99 -9.02 -8.88
C ASN A 107 -16.87 -10.04 -9.10
N ASP A 108 -17.16 -11.32 -8.83
CA ASP A 108 -16.19 -12.42 -9.03
C ASP A 108 -15.72 -12.59 -10.49
N GLU A 109 -16.47 -12.08 -11.46
CA GLU A 109 -16.12 -12.11 -12.89
C GLU A 109 -15.26 -10.92 -13.33
N ASP A 110 -15.18 -9.87 -12.51
CA ASP A 110 -14.42 -8.68 -12.84
C ASP A 110 -12.92 -9.02 -12.87
N LYS A 111 -12.22 -8.53 -13.88
CA LYS A 111 -10.77 -8.73 -14.02
C LYS A 111 -9.94 -7.60 -13.44
N TYR A 112 -10.54 -6.43 -13.34
CA TYR A 112 -9.91 -5.22 -12.85
C TYR A 112 -10.96 -4.25 -12.31
N ILE A 113 -10.50 -3.28 -11.53
CA ILE A 113 -11.23 -2.07 -11.19
C ILE A 113 -10.54 -0.85 -11.78
N LEU A 114 -11.30 0.22 -11.98
CA LEU A 114 -10.75 1.54 -12.20
C LEU A 114 -10.62 2.21 -10.85
N PHE A 115 -9.42 2.68 -10.52
CA PHE A 115 -9.13 3.24 -9.21
C PHE A 115 -8.25 4.47 -9.36
N ASP A 116 -8.69 5.56 -8.77
CA ASP A 116 -7.99 6.84 -8.73
C ASP A 116 -7.38 7.02 -7.34
N PHE A 117 -6.07 6.77 -7.23
CA PHE A 117 -5.34 6.89 -5.97
C PHE A 117 -4.49 8.15 -5.97
N PHE A 118 -4.52 8.85 -4.84
CA PHE A 118 -3.76 10.09 -4.65
C PHE A 118 -2.63 9.93 -3.62
N ARG A 119 -2.59 8.81 -2.89
CA ARG A 119 -1.53 8.51 -1.91
C ARG A 119 -1.30 7.00 -1.80
N LYS A 120 -0.09 6.64 -1.39
CA LYS A 120 0.30 5.29 -1.03
C LYS A 120 0.74 5.29 0.43
N ASP A 121 0.26 4.33 1.21
CA ASP A 121 0.55 4.23 2.63
C ASP A 121 1.26 2.89 2.91
N LEU A 122 2.16 2.87 3.90
CA LEU A 122 2.70 1.60 4.42
C LEU A 122 1.59 0.84 5.16
N LEU A 123 1.28 -0.36 4.68
CA LEU A 123 0.27 -1.23 5.28
C LEU A 123 0.87 -2.23 6.26
N GLU A 124 1.95 -2.89 5.83
CA GLU A 124 2.64 -3.93 6.59
C GLU A 124 4.13 -3.95 6.19
N VAL A 125 5.02 -4.12 7.16
CA VAL A 125 6.48 -4.18 6.94
C VAL A 125 7.05 -5.35 7.75
N ASP A 126 7.62 -6.35 7.09
CA ASP A 126 8.15 -7.58 7.70
C ASP A 126 7.16 -8.27 8.65
N GLY A 127 5.87 -8.27 8.28
CA GLY A 127 4.79 -8.83 9.10
C GLY A 127 4.29 -7.92 10.23
N HIS A 128 4.88 -6.73 10.41
CA HIS A 128 4.38 -5.71 11.35
C HIS A 128 3.31 -4.88 10.64
N ILE A 129 2.10 -4.87 11.17
CA ILE A 129 0.93 -4.22 10.55
C ILE A 129 0.80 -2.80 11.07
N SER A 130 0.39 -1.87 10.21
CA SER A 130 0.11 -0.50 10.61
C SER A 130 -0.96 -0.47 11.73
N PRO A 131 -0.74 0.30 12.82
CA PRO A 131 -1.60 0.31 14.00
C PRO A 131 -3.05 0.71 13.72
N MET A 132 -3.33 1.38 12.59
CA MET A 132 -4.68 1.68 12.15
C MET A 132 -5.53 0.41 11.88
N TYR A 133 -4.89 -0.68 11.46
CA TYR A 133 -5.54 -1.89 10.97
C TYR A 133 -5.43 -3.10 11.91
N ILE A 134 -4.83 -2.94 13.09
CA ILE A 134 -4.80 -3.98 14.15
C ILE A 134 -6.11 -4.00 14.93
#